data_AF-A0A812JCF3-F1
#
_entry.id   AF-A0A812JCF3-F1
#
_cell.length_a   1.000
_cell.length_b   1.000
_cell.length_c   1.000
_cell.angle_alpha   90.00
_cell.angle_beta   90.00
_cell.angle_gamma   90.00
#
_symmetry.space_group_name_H-M   'P 1'
#
loop_
_entity.id
_entity.type
_entity.pdbx_description
1 polymer ?
#
loop_
_entity_poly.entity_id
_entity_poly.type
_entity_poly.pdbx_seq_one_letter_code
_entity_poly.pdbx_strand_id
1 'polypeptide(L)'
;MMGEEGLLVPLRQVEPLAPDVSDEVSAELLQFFTSGELAQHITDLLARHEKGPSRCAKAELVVEALDLFEEVPGSYRLLRKGWSNLVSALNGALAQAGKALAADKPSSPALTLRSRLVHVPGREFARQSVSQLRVADEGQLVRILGTVTRAGPVK
;
A
#
# COMPACT_ATOMS: atom_id res chain seq x y z
N MET A 1 2.25 48.88 12.03
CA MET A 1 2.78 47.86 11.11
C MET A 1 2.78 46.54 11.84
N MET A 2 1.79 45.68 11.58
CA MET A 2 1.73 44.32 12.12
C MET A 2 2.41 43.39 11.12
N GLY A 3 3.50 42.74 11.54
CA GLY A 3 4.12 41.66 10.80
C GLY A 3 3.56 40.35 11.33
N GLU A 4 2.87 39.60 10.48
CA GLU A 4 2.43 38.24 10.75
C GLU A 4 3.67 37.33 10.74
N GLU A 5 4.09 36.86 11.91
CA GLU A 5 5.08 35.79 12.03
C GLU A 5 4.38 34.46 11.69
N GLY A 6 4.72 33.91 10.53
CA GLY A 6 4.27 32.60 10.09
C GLY A 6 4.74 31.52 11.06
N LEU A 7 3.77 30.84 11.67
CA LEU A 7 3.97 29.60 12.41
C LEU A 7 4.51 28.52 11.46
N LEU A 8 5.83 28.33 11.47
CA LEU A 8 6.49 27.12 10.97
C LEU A 8 6.05 25.96 11.88
N VAL A 9 5.03 25.22 11.46
CA VAL A 9 4.68 23.94 12.10
C VAL A 9 5.75 22.92 11.70
N PRO A 10 6.50 22.32 12.65
CA PRO A 10 7.46 21.29 12.31
C PRO A 10 6.71 20.07 11.77
N LEU A 11 7.16 19.54 10.62
CA LEU A 11 6.78 18.23 10.11
C LEU A 11 6.98 17.22 11.26
N ARG A 12 5.88 16.76 11.87
CA ARG A 12 5.95 15.72 12.89
C ARG A 12 6.61 14.52 12.24
N GLN A 13 7.77 14.14 12.78
CA GLN A 13 8.40 12.86 12.53
C GLN A 13 7.31 11.80 12.68
N VAL A 14 7.05 11.06 11.61
CA VAL A 14 6.25 9.84 11.66
C VAL A 14 6.88 8.99 12.76
N GLU A 15 6.17 8.78 13.86
CA GLU A 15 6.67 7.92 14.93
C GLU A 15 7.04 6.57 14.29
N PRO A 16 8.30 6.11 14.43
CA PRO A 16 8.67 4.82 13.92
C PRO A 16 7.77 3.78 14.56
N LEU A 17 7.24 2.87 13.73
CA LEU A 17 6.51 1.71 14.20
C LEU A 17 7.32 1.04 15.32
N ALA A 18 6.68 0.68 16.44
CA ALA A 18 7.32 -0.14 17.45
C ALA A 18 7.89 -1.38 16.73
N PRO A 19 9.20 -1.66 16.87
CA PRO A 19 9.91 -2.63 16.03
C PRO A 19 9.22 -4.00 16.04
N ASP A 20 8.75 -4.43 17.21
CA ASP A 20 8.13 -5.74 17.40
C ASP A 20 6.78 -5.90 16.66
N VAL A 21 6.01 -4.82 16.51
CA VAL A 21 4.71 -4.85 15.79
C VAL A 21 4.90 -4.85 14.28
N SER A 22 6.01 -4.28 13.80
CA SER A 22 6.34 -4.27 12.38
C SER A 22 6.76 -5.66 11.91
N ASP A 23 7.50 -6.40 12.72
CA ASP A 23 8.11 -7.67 12.33
C ASP A 23 7.09 -8.83 12.29
N GLU A 24 6.22 -8.95 13.31
CA GLU A 24 5.15 -9.96 13.33
C GLU A 24 4.18 -9.77 12.15
N VAL A 25 3.71 -8.55 11.93
CA VAL A 25 2.79 -8.26 10.82
C VAL A 25 3.49 -8.45 9.47
N SER A 26 4.79 -8.17 9.36
CA SER A 26 5.54 -8.43 8.13
C SER A 26 5.63 -9.92 7.79
N ALA A 27 5.80 -10.79 8.81
CA ALA A 27 5.82 -12.24 8.62
C ALA A 27 4.45 -12.78 8.18
N GLU A 28 3.37 -12.32 8.84
CA GLU A 28 2.00 -12.67 8.46
C GLU A 28 1.67 -12.20 7.04
N LEU A 29 2.05 -10.97 6.67
CA LEU A 29 1.88 -10.45 5.30
C LEU A 29 2.68 -11.25 4.27
N LEU A 30 3.89 -11.71 4.62
CA LEU A 30 4.68 -12.55 3.73
C LEU A 30 3.97 -13.89 3.50
N GLN A 31 3.44 -14.50 4.57
CA GLN A 31 2.67 -15.74 4.47
C GLN A 31 1.42 -15.54 3.59
N PHE A 32 0.68 -14.45 3.79
CA PHE A 32 -0.48 -14.07 2.98
C PHE A 32 -0.16 -13.99 1.47
N PHE A 33 0.97 -13.40 1.09
CA PHE A 33 1.36 -13.31 -0.32
C PHE A 33 1.99 -14.59 -0.89
N THR A 34 2.48 -15.49 -0.05
CA THR A 34 3.15 -16.73 -0.47
C THR A 34 2.23 -17.96 -0.40
N SER A 35 0.97 -17.77 0.02
CA SER A 35 -0.03 -18.83 0.10
C SER A 35 -1.18 -18.65 -0.91
N GLY A 36 -1.92 -19.73 -1.11
CA GLY A 36 -3.20 -19.74 -1.83
C GLY A 36 -3.16 -19.17 -3.25
N GLU A 37 -4.25 -18.51 -3.62
CA GLU A 37 -4.45 -17.95 -4.96
C GLU A 37 -3.53 -16.75 -5.25
N LEU A 38 -3.16 -15.98 -4.22
CA LEU A 38 -2.27 -14.83 -4.36
C LEU A 38 -0.86 -15.26 -4.78
N ALA A 39 -0.34 -16.35 -4.21
CA ALA A 39 0.95 -16.91 -4.61
C ALA A 39 0.96 -17.33 -6.08
N GLN A 40 -0.13 -17.97 -6.54
CA GLN A 40 -0.28 -18.34 -7.95
C GLN A 40 -0.34 -17.10 -8.84
N HIS A 41 -1.10 -16.07 -8.46
CA HIS A 41 -1.20 -14.84 -9.22
C HIS A 41 0.15 -14.10 -9.32
N ILE A 42 0.90 -14.01 -8.21
CA ILE A 42 2.25 -13.43 -8.21
C ILE A 42 3.17 -14.23 -9.14
N THR A 43 3.12 -15.56 -9.09
CA THR A 43 3.90 -16.44 -9.97
C THR A 43 3.55 -16.23 -11.44
N ASP A 44 2.26 -16.10 -11.77
CA ASP A 44 1.79 -15.84 -13.13
C ASP A 44 2.26 -14.46 -13.63
N LEU A 45 2.22 -13.43 -12.78
CA LEU A 45 2.72 -12.09 -13.09
C LEU A 45 4.23 -12.12 -13.38
N LEU A 46 4.99 -12.85 -12.57
CA LEU A 46 6.43 -13.07 -12.77
C LEU A 46 6.70 -13.78 -14.10
N ALA A 47 5.97 -14.88 -14.38
CA ALA A 47 6.13 -15.65 -15.62
C ALA A 47 5.76 -14.86 -16.89
N ARG A 48 4.75 -13.99 -16.82
CA ARG A 48 4.37 -13.09 -17.93
C ARG A 48 5.45 -12.05 -18.20
N HIS A 49 6.09 -11.53 -17.16
CA HIS A 49 7.19 -10.58 -17.29
C HIS A 49 8.40 -11.21 -18.02
N GLU A 50 8.70 -12.49 -17.77
CA GLU A 50 9.80 -13.19 -18.47
C GLU A 50 9.58 -13.34 -19.99
N LYS A 51 8.32 -13.42 -20.44
CA LYS A 51 7.96 -13.69 -21.84
C LYS A 51 7.63 -12.43 -22.65
N GLY A 52 7.52 -11.27 -21.99
CA GLY A 52 6.99 -10.04 -22.59
C GLY A 52 8.04 -9.18 -23.31
N PRO A 53 7.70 -8.56 -24.46
CA PRO A 53 8.55 -7.56 -25.08
C PRO A 53 8.36 -6.23 -24.34
N SER A 54 9.40 -5.75 -23.65
CA SER A 54 9.53 -4.37 -23.12
C SER A 54 9.05 -4.10 -21.69
N ARG A 55 10.02 -3.89 -20.79
CA ARG A 55 10.30 -2.68 -19.96
C ARG A 55 9.16 -1.94 -19.21
N CYS A 56 7.94 -2.44 -19.12
CA CYS A 56 6.95 -1.91 -18.19
C CYS A 56 7.08 -2.61 -16.83
N ALA A 57 8.04 -2.09 -16.07
CA ALA A 57 8.58 -2.54 -14.79
C ALA A 57 7.61 -2.51 -13.59
N LYS A 58 6.28 -2.48 -13.80
CA LYS A 58 5.30 -2.36 -12.72
C LYS A 58 4.11 -3.29 -12.95
N ALA A 59 3.92 -4.25 -12.06
CA ALA A 59 2.69 -5.04 -11.99
C ALA A 59 1.95 -4.71 -10.69
N GLU A 60 0.65 -4.48 -10.81
CA GLU A 60 -0.23 -4.26 -9.66
C GLU A 60 -0.93 -5.55 -9.28
N LEU A 61 -0.84 -5.90 -8.00
CA LEU A 61 -1.62 -6.94 -7.36
C LEU A 61 -2.80 -6.27 -6.65
N VAL A 62 -4.02 -6.56 -7.08
CA VAL A 62 -5.23 -6.11 -6.39
C VAL A 62 -5.40 -6.97 -5.14
N VAL A 63 -5.54 -6.33 -3.99
CA VAL A 63 -5.75 -6.97 -2.69
C VAL A 63 -7.07 -6.47 -2.12
N GLU A 64 -7.98 -7.40 -1.86
CA GLU A 64 -9.23 -7.12 -1.16
C GLU A 64 -8.94 -6.82 0.31
N ALA A 65 -9.38 -5.66 0.78
CA ALA A 65 -9.04 -5.21 2.13
C ALA A 65 -9.69 -6.05 3.23
N LEU A 66 -10.89 -6.60 2.97
CA LEU A 66 -11.56 -7.47 3.94
C LEU A 66 -10.74 -8.74 4.16
N ASP A 67 -10.39 -9.44 3.07
CA ASP A 67 -9.57 -10.66 3.12
C ASP A 67 -8.23 -10.40 3.81
N LEU A 68 -7.56 -9.29 3.47
CA LEU A 68 -6.31 -8.88 4.12
C LEU A 68 -6.48 -8.68 5.64
N PHE A 69 -7.58 -8.07 6.08
CA PHE A 69 -7.81 -7.79 7.50
C PHE A 69 -8.30 -9.00 8.29
N GLU A 70 -8.95 -9.95 7.62
CA GLU A 70 -9.33 -11.23 8.20
C GLU A 70 -8.12 -12.14 8.39
N GLU A 71 -7.27 -12.26 7.37
CA GLU A 71 -6.08 -13.12 7.41
C GLU A 71 -4.91 -12.50 8.17
N VAL A 72 -4.76 -11.17 8.10
CA VAL A 72 -3.69 -10.43 8.79
C VAL A 72 -4.30 -9.28 9.61
N PRO A 73 -4.92 -9.55 10.77
CA PRO A 73 -5.60 -8.52 11.57
C PRO A 73 -4.69 -7.36 12.01
N GLY A 74 -3.38 -7.60 12.12
CA GLY A 74 -2.39 -6.57 12.43
C GLY A 74 -2.32 -5.47 11.36
N SER A 75 -2.64 -5.77 10.10
CA SER A 75 -2.62 -4.82 9.00
C SER A 75 -3.68 -3.72 9.15
N TYR A 76 -4.84 -4.01 9.74
CA TYR A 76 -5.84 -2.99 10.08
C TYR A 76 -5.30 -1.99 11.12
N ARG A 77 -4.52 -2.47 12.09
CA ARG A 77 -3.88 -1.61 13.10
C ARG A 77 -2.83 -0.70 12.47
N LEU A 78 -2.06 -1.22 11.50
CA LEU A 78 -1.12 -0.40 10.73
C LEU A 78 -1.86 0.70 9.95
N LEU A 79 -2.95 0.34 9.28
CA LEU A 79 -3.79 1.31 8.56
C LEU A 79 -4.27 2.44 9.48
N ARG A 80 -4.75 2.12 10.69
CA ARG A 80 -5.22 3.11 11.66
C ARG A 80 -4.11 4.02 12.20
N LYS A 81 -2.85 3.59 12.19
CA LYS A 81 -1.71 4.43 12.55
C LYS A 81 -1.30 5.34 11.40
N GLY A 82 -1.52 4.91 10.16
CA GLY A 82 -1.31 5.73 8.97
C GLY A 82 -1.22 4.89 7.69
N TRP A 83 -1.62 5.48 6.57
CA TRP A 83 -1.58 4.82 5.27
C TRP A 83 -0.16 4.43 4.87
N SER A 84 0.82 5.30 5.14
CA SER A 84 2.24 5.05 4.84
C SER A 84 2.77 3.79 5.53
N ASN A 85 2.30 3.51 6.75
CA ASN A 85 2.74 2.36 7.53
C ASN A 85 2.27 1.06 6.87
N LEU A 86 0.99 0.99 6.53
CA LEU A 86 0.43 -0.17 5.84
C LEU A 86 1.06 -0.38 4.45
N VAL A 87 1.17 0.69 3.65
CA VAL A 87 1.75 0.60 2.30
C VAL A 87 3.21 0.14 2.33
N SER A 88 3.98 0.62 3.30
CA SER A 88 5.38 0.21 3.45
C SER A 88 5.49 -1.27 3.80
N ALA A 89 4.65 -1.75 4.73
CA ALA A 89 4.60 -3.16 5.10
C ALA A 89 4.14 -4.05 3.93
N LEU A 90 3.06 -3.66 3.23
CA LEU A 90 2.54 -4.41 2.08
C LEU A 90 3.57 -4.52 0.94
N ASN A 91 4.17 -3.40 0.55
CA ASN A 91 5.18 -3.41 -0.52
C ASN A 91 6.45 -4.17 -0.11
N GLY A 92 6.85 -4.08 1.16
CA GLY A 92 7.98 -4.82 1.71
C GLY A 92 7.74 -6.33 1.65
N ALA A 93 6.60 -6.80 2.17
CA ALA A 93 6.20 -8.21 2.15
C ALA A 93 6.01 -8.73 0.71
N LEU A 94 5.36 -7.96 -0.16
CA LEU A 94 5.15 -8.34 -1.56
C LEU A 94 6.48 -8.47 -2.33
N ALA A 95 7.43 -7.57 -2.07
CA ALA A 95 8.77 -7.68 -2.66
C ALA A 95 9.52 -8.93 -2.17
N GLN A 96 9.36 -9.29 -0.90
CA GLN A 96 9.94 -10.53 -0.35
C GLN A 96 9.25 -11.77 -0.92
N ALA A 97 7.91 -11.78 -1.00
CA ALA A 97 7.13 -12.87 -1.59
C ALA A 97 7.52 -13.09 -3.07
N GLY A 98 7.63 -12.01 -3.84
CA GLY A 98 8.09 -12.08 -5.23
C GLY A 98 9.47 -12.71 -5.37
N LYS A 99 10.41 -12.43 -4.46
CA LYS A 99 11.73 -13.08 -4.43
C LYS A 99 11.65 -14.56 -4.06
N ALA A 100 10.84 -14.88 -3.05
CA ALA A 100 10.66 -16.26 -2.58
C ALA A 100 10.04 -17.16 -3.67
N LEU A 101 9.06 -16.64 -4.40
CA LEU A 101 8.37 -17.35 -5.48
C LEU A 101 9.18 -17.38 -6.80
N ALA A 102 10.11 -16.46 -7.01
CA ALA A 102 10.98 -16.41 -8.19
C ALA A 102 12.20 -17.34 -8.12
N ALA A 103 12.31 -18.19 -7.08
CA ALA A 103 13.52 -18.97 -6.76
C ALA A 103 14.08 -19.85 -7.89
N ASP A 104 13.28 -20.20 -8.89
CA ASP A 104 13.75 -20.99 -10.05
C ASP A 104 14.48 -20.17 -11.13
N LYS A 105 14.41 -18.83 -11.13
CA LYS A 105 15.08 -17.97 -12.12
C LYS A 105 15.54 -16.62 -11.54
N PRO A 106 16.78 -16.54 -11.01
CA PRO A 106 17.32 -15.33 -10.37
C PRO A 106 17.70 -14.19 -11.33
N SER A 107 17.21 -14.20 -12.58
CA SER A 107 17.63 -13.26 -13.62
C SER A 107 16.48 -12.43 -14.18
N SER A 108 15.97 -11.47 -13.40
CA SER A 108 15.48 -10.22 -13.98
C SER A 108 15.31 -9.12 -12.92
N PRO A 109 16.18 -8.11 -12.92
CA PRO A 109 15.97 -6.89 -12.15
C PRO A 109 15.04 -5.95 -12.95
N ALA A 110 13.72 -6.09 -12.83
CA ALA A 110 12.81 -5.06 -13.34
C ALA A 110 11.35 -5.11 -12.85
N LEU A 111 10.82 -6.23 -12.34
CA LEU A 111 9.41 -6.25 -11.96
C LEU A 111 9.20 -5.62 -10.57
N THR A 112 8.72 -4.39 -10.53
CA THR A 112 8.22 -3.77 -9.30
C THR A 112 6.79 -4.23 -9.08
N LEU A 113 6.57 -5.16 -8.17
CA LEU A 113 5.24 -5.50 -7.69
C LEU A 113 4.74 -4.39 -6.76
N ARG A 114 3.49 -3.97 -6.93
CA ARG A 114 2.81 -3.02 -6.05
C ARG A 114 1.46 -3.58 -5.65
N SER A 115 1.10 -3.44 -4.38
CA SER A 115 -0.24 -3.78 -3.91
C SER A 115 -1.20 -2.61 -4.13
N ARG A 116 -2.36 -2.87 -4.71
CA ARG A 116 -3.50 -1.94 -4.74
C ARG A 116 -4.58 -2.48 -3.82
N LEU A 117 -4.81 -1.78 -2.72
CA LEU A 117 -5.86 -2.13 -1.78
C LEU A 117 -7.23 -1.62 -2.28
N VAL A 118 -8.23 -2.49 -2.30
CA VAL A 118 -9.61 -2.17 -2.72
C VAL A 118 -10.62 -2.48 -1.62
N HIS A 119 -11.81 -1.87 -1.72
CA HIS A 119 -12.94 -2.09 -0.83
C HIS A 119 -12.65 -1.94 0.68
N VAL A 120 -11.76 -1.01 1.07
CA VAL A 120 -11.39 -0.79 2.47
C VAL A 120 -12.60 -0.51 3.37
N PRO A 121 -12.94 -1.42 4.33
CA PRO A 121 -14.03 -1.22 5.28
C PRO A 121 -13.68 -0.11 6.28
N GLY A 122 -14.71 0.44 6.93
CA GLY A 122 -14.57 1.47 7.96
C GLY A 122 -15.18 2.81 7.54
N ARG A 123 -16.16 3.28 8.34
CA ARG A 123 -16.80 4.59 8.13
C ARG A 123 -15.86 5.73 8.49
N GLU A 124 -14.88 5.48 9.35
CA GLU A 124 -13.84 6.41 9.75
C GLU A 124 -12.95 6.88 8.58
N PHE A 125 -12.84 6.10 7.51
CA PHE A 125 -12.08 6.46 6.31
C PHE A 125 -12.96 7.17 5.26
N ALA A 126 -14.28 7.10 5.38
CA ALA A 126 -15.19 7.71 4.42
C ALA A 126 -15.37 9.21 4.70
N ARG A 127 -15.25 10.03 3.65
CA ARG A 127 -15.63 11.44 3.65
C ARG A 127 -16.60 11.66 2.50
N GLN A 128 -17.69 12.38 2.77
CA GLN A 128 -18.69 12.71 1.76
C GLN A 128 -18.23 13.82 0.83
N SER A 129 -17.29 14.66 1.29
CA SER A 129 -16.76 15.81 0.55
C SER A 129 -15.34 16.13 0.99
N VAL A 130 -14.56 16.73 0.09
CA VAL A 130 -13.22 17.29 0.37
C VAL A 130 -13.30 18.36 1.48
N SER A 131 -14.43 19.05 1.62
CA SER A 131 -14.66 20.05 2.68
C SER A 131 -14.68 19.47 4.10
N GLN A 132 -14.77 18.14 4.24
CA GLN A 132 -14.77 17.46 5.53
C GLN A 132 -13.35 17.06 6.00
N LEU A 133 -12.33 17.29 5.19
CA LEU A 133 -10.93 16.99 5.53
C LEU A 133 -10.42 17.90 6.65
N ARG A 134 -9.64 17.31 7.56
CA ARG A 134 -9.02 17.98 8.70
C ARG A 134 -7.51 17.73 8.71
N VAL A 135 -6.77 18.51 9.49
CA VAL A 135 -5.33 18.28 9.73
C VAL A 135 -5.06 16.86 10.24
N ALA A 136 -5.96 16.29 11.04
CA ALA A 136 -5.86 14.93 11.53
C ALA A 136 -5.98 13.84 10.43
N ASP A 137 -6.48 14.18 9.24
CA ASP A 137 -6.57 13.26 8.10
C ASP A 137 -5.25 13.20 7.30
N GLU A 138 -4.25 14.02 7.64
CA GLU A 138 -2.96 14.02 6.98
C GLU A 138 -2.24 12.67 7.18
N GLY A 139 -1.77 12.08 6.08
CA GLY A 139 -1.14 10.75 6.08
C GLY A 139 -2.09 9.57 6.32
N GLN A 140 -3.40 9.83 6.47
CA GLN A 140 -4.42 8.79 6.67
C GLN A 140 -5.04 8.38 5.34
N LEU A 141 -5.61 7.16 5.32
CA LEU A 141 -6.43 6.74 4.20
C LEU A 141 -7.77 7.47 4.25
N VAL A 142 -8.15 8.08 3.12
CA VAL A 142 -9.46 8.71 2.96
C VAL A 142 -10.12 8.22 1.68
N ARG A 143 -11.42 7.90 1.76
CA ARG A 143 -12.30 7.56 0.65
C ARG A 143 -13.25 8.70 0.39
N ILE A 144 -13.20 9.27 -0.80
CA ILE A 144 -14.07 10.37 -1.25
C ILE A 144 -14.82 9.92 -2.49
N LEU A 145 -16.14 10.13 -2.51
CA LEU A 145 -16.96 9.97 -3.71
C LEU A 145 -17.13 11.33 -4.39
N GLY A 146 -17.00 11.38 -5.71
CA GLY A 146 -17.15 12.61 -6.47
C GLY A 146 -17.14 12.37 -7.97
N THR A 147 -17.37 13.44 -8.73
CA THR A 147 -17.35 13.42 -10.20
C THR A 147 -16.08 14.10 -10.69
N VAL A 148 -15.38 13.46 -11.62
CA VAL A 148 -14.22 14.06 -12.29
C VAL A 148 -14.72 15.00 -13.37
N THR A 149 -14.51 16.31 -13.21
CA THR A 149 -14.95 17.34 -14.16
C THR A 149 -13.87 17.71 -15.19
N ARG A 150 -12.60 17.45 -14.89
CA ARG A 150 -11.46 17.64 -15.80
C ARG A 150 -10.37 16.63 -15.48
N ALA A 151 -9.94 15.86 -16.48
CA ALA A 151 -8.75 15.01 -16.41
C ALA A 151 -7.59 15.68 -17.19
N GLY A 152 -6.40 15.73 -16.59
CA GLY A 152 -5.19 16.22 -17.26
C GLY A 152 -4.53 15.13 -18.13
N PRO A 153 -3.61 15.50 -19.04
CA PRO A 153 -2.87 14.53 -19.85
C PRO A 153 -1.92 13.69 -18.98
N VAL A 154 -1.70 12.43 -19.39
CA VAL A 154 -0.68 11.55 -18.81
C VAL A 154 0.70 12.09 -19.21
N LYS A 155 1.59 12.27 -18.22
CA LYS A 155 2.99 12.69 -18.42
C LYS A 155 3.92 11.50 -18.41
#